data_AF-A0A8E2QWV2-F1
#
_entry.id   AF-A0A8E2QWV2-F1
#
_cell.length_a   1.000
_cell.length_b   1.000
_cell.length_c   1.000
_cell.angle_alpha   90.00
_cell.angle_beta   90.00
_cell.angle_gamma   90.00
#
_symmetry.space_group_name_H-M   'P 1'
#
loop_
_entity.id
_entity.type
_entity.pdbx_description
1 polymer ?
#
loop_
_entity_poly.entity_id
_entity_poly.type
_entity_poly.pdbx_seq_one_letter_code
_entity_poly.pdbx_strand_id
1 'polypeptide(L)'
;MNRINASNTDSKKSKKEVHEFKKNSIEQDINSKVEKHDSKAMYKSINYKVSKKMRWYDYLTVLSVSTTYIIISLLMQRFIKFSKNGNNIFEILITTGFILFIALFIINGYLRNKKTAKYFNNKIKRYETTLDEKEGFSRRISKIFILISLILFITSIACWLIL
;
A
#
# COMPACT_ATOMS: atom_id res chain seq x y z
N MET A 1 74.55 29.64 6.27
CA MET A 1 73.32 29.85 5.47
C MET A 1 72.60 28.51 5.27
N ASN A 2 71.57 28.16 6.05
CA ASN A 2 70.73 26.97 5.74
C ASN A 2 69.37 26.89 6.46
N ARG A 3 68.90 27.95 7.13
CA ARG A 3 67.65 27.91 7.93
C ARG A 3 66.36 28.27 7.17
N ILE A 4 66.45 28.75 5.94
CA ILE A 4 65.29 29.32 5.22
C ILE A 4 64.51 28.23 4.44
N ASN A 5 65.15 27.10 4.08
CA ASN A 5 64.50 26.06 3.27
C ASN A 5 63.65 25.06 4.08
N ALA A 6 63.91 24.90 5.39
CA ALA A 6 63.18 23.96 6.24
C ALA A 6 61.75 24.42 6.57
N SER A 7 61.52 25.72 6.79
CA SER A 7 60.18 26.22 7.15
C SER A 7 59.19 26.21 5.98
N ASN A 8 59.70 26.28 4.74
CA ASN A 8 58.86 26.33 3.54
C ASN A 8 58.38 24.93 3.08
N THR A 9 59.12 23.87 3.44
CA THR A 9 58.71 22.48 3.23
C THR A 9 57.66 22.02 4.24
N ASP A 10 57.76 22.46 5.50
CA ASP A 10 56.77 22.14 6.53
C ASP A 10 55.43 22.86 6.28
N SER A 11 55.44 24.10 5.80
CA SER A 11 54.20 24.82 5.46
C SER A 11 53.47 24.20 4.25
N LYS A 12 54.21 23.65 3.27
CA LYS A 12 53.64 22.91 2.13
C LYS A 12 53.11 21.53 2.50
N LYS A 13 53.78 20.81 3.42
CA LYS A 13 53.30 19.54 3.98
C LYS A 13 52.02 19.75 4.81
N SER A 14 52.01 20.73 5.70
CA SER A 14 50.85 21.11 6.50
C SER A 14 49.63 21.46 5.64
N LYS A 15 49.81 22.23 4.56
CA LYS A 15 48.70 22.55 3.64
C LYS A 15 48.17 21.33 2.87
N LYS A 16 49.04 20.37 2.53
CA LYS A 16 48.63 19.11 1.89
C LYS A 16 47.86 18.21 2.85
N GLU A 17 48.33 18.07 4.09
CA GLU A 17 47.65 17.30 5.14
C GLU A 17 46.27 17.89 5.48
N VAL A 18 46.16 19.21 5.60
CA VAL A 18 44.86 19.88 5.81
C VAL A 18 43.92 19.65 4.62
N HIS A 19 44.44 19.63 3.39
CA HIS A 19 43.63 19.38 2.20
C HIS A 19 43.18 17.91 2.09
N GLU A 20 44.04 16.95 2.45
CA GLU A 20 43.68 15.52 2.53
C GLU A 20 42.65 15.27 3.64
N PHE A 21 42.83 15.88 4.81
CA PHE A 21 41.86 15.79 5.91
C PHE A 21 40.49 16.37 5.52
N LYS A 22 40.47 17.50 4.79
CA LYS A 22 39.24 18.10 4.26
C LYS A 22 38.57 17.22 3.20
N LYS A 23 39.34 16.56 2.35
CA LYS A 23 38.82 15.63 1.35
C LYS A 23 38.23 14.37 2.00
N ASN A 24 38.93 13.79 2.96
CA ASN A 24 38.49 12.59 3.67
C ASN A 24 37.24 12.85 4.53
N SER A 25 37.13 14.03 5.15
CA SER A 25 35.93 14.43 5.89
C SER A 25 34.72 14.67 4.98
N ILE A 26 34.92 15.25 3.79
CA ILE A 26 33.87 15.38 2.77
C ILE A 26 33.42 14.01 2.26
N GLU A 27 34.36 13.09 1.99
CA GLU A 27 34.03 11.71 1.56
C GLU A 27 33.27 10.94 2.65
N GLN A 28 33.64 11.08 3.93
CA GLN A 28 32.88 10.51 5.05
C GLN A 28 31.48 11.12 5.19
N ASP A 29 31.32 12.43 5.00
CA ASP A 29 30.01 13.10 5.03
C ASP A 29 29.12 12.66 3.86
N ILE A 30 29.69 12.45 2.68
CA ILE A 30 28.97 11.93 1.51
C ILE A 30 28.57 10.48 1.75
N ASN A 31 29.50 9.62 2.16
CA ASN A 31 29.22 8.20 2.40
C ASN A 31 28.19 8.01 3.52
N SER A 32 28.29 8.75 4.62
CA SER A 32 27.30 8.68 5.70
C SER A 32 25.92 9.20 5.27
N LYS A 33 25.84 10.17 4.35
CA LYS A 33 24.57 10.61 3.75
C LYS A 33 24.00 9.56 2.79
N VAL A 34 24.84 8.91 1.99
CA VAL A 34 24.44 7.83 1.09
C VAL A 34 23.91 6.63 1.88
N GLU A 35 24.62 6.18 2.92
CA GLU A 35 24.16 5.10 3.80
C GLU A 35 22.84 5.44 4.50
N LYS A 36 22.67 6.68 4.98
CA LYS A 36 21.40 7.15 5.56
C LYS A 36 20.26 7.19 4.53
N HIS A 37 20.57 7.51 3.28
CA HIS A 37 19.59 7.53 2.20
C HIS A 37 19.16 6.10 1.80
N ASP A 38 20.13 5.18 1.67
CA ASP A 38 19.89 3.79 1.30
C ASP A 38 19.16 3.02 2.40
N SER A 39 19.55 3.22 3.65
CA SER A 39 18.83 2.66 4.80
C SER A 39 17.39 3.17 4.87
N LYS A 40 17.15 4.45 4.58
CA LYS A 40 15.78 5.02 4.52
C LYS A 40 14.96 4.46 3.37
N ALA A 41 15.55 4.28 2.18
CA ALA A 41 14.90 3.65 1.04
C ALA A 41 14.57 2.18 1.31
N MET A 42 15.50 1.44 1.93
CA MET A 42 15.33 0.06 2.35
C MET A 42 14.19 -0.06 3.38
N TYR A 43 14.19 0.78 4.42
CA TYR A 43 13.14 0.81 5.45
C TYR A 43 11.76 1.09 4.84
N LYS A 44 11.67 2.07 3.93
CA LYS A 44 10.45 2.40 3.20
C LYS A 44 9.92 1.19 2.42
N SER A 45 10.80 0.46 1.74
CA SER A 45 10.42 -0.74 0.98
C SER A 45 9.93 -1.89 1.86
N ILE A 46 10.54 -2.07 3.05
CA ILE A 46 10.14 -3.09 4.02
C ILE A 46 8.75 -2.76 4.57
N ASN A 47 8.53 -1.52 5.00
CA ASN A 47 7.24 -1.11 5.55
C ASN A 47 6.12 -1.16 4.51
N TYR A 48 6.41 -0.85 3.25
CA TYR A 48 5.48 -1.07 2.15
C TYR A 48 5.09 -2.55 2.02
N LYS A 49 6.07 -3.46 2.01
CA LYS A 49 5.83 -4.91 1.91
C LYS A 49 4.99 -5.41 3.09
N VAL A 50 5.31 -5.00 4.31
CA VAL A 50 4.58 -5.36 5.53
C VAL A 50 3.14 -4.82 5.50
N SER A 51 2.95 -3.58 5.07
CA SER A 51 1.63 -2.93 5.01
C SER A 51 0.72 -3.52 3.92
N LYS A 52 1.30 -4.00 2.82
CA LYS A 52 0.59 -4.65 1.70
C LYS A 52 0.16 -6.09 1.99
N LYS A 53 0.83 -6.77 2.91
CA LYS A 53 0.55 -8.17 3.27
C LYS A 53 -0.75 -8.24 4.08
N MET A 54 -1.62 -9.18 3.71
CA MET A 54 -2.79 -9.47 4.55
C MET A 54 -2.33 -10.18 5.81
N ARG A 55 -2.88 -9.75 6.94
CA ARG A 55 -2.67 -10.37 8.24
C ARG A 55 -3.85 -11.28 8.56
N TRP A 56 -3.64 -12.22 9.47
CA TRP A 56 -4.64 -13.23 9.82
C TRP A 56 -6.01 -12.60 10.19
N TYR A 57 -6.00 -11.48 10.92
CA TYR A 57 -7.21 -10.79 11.33
C TYR A 57 -7.97 -10.13 10.16
N ASP A 58 -7.34 -9.85 9.02
CA ASP A 58 -8.08 -9.36 7.85
C ASP A 58 -8.99 -10.43 7.27
N TYR A 59 -8.56 -11.70 7.33
CA TYR A 59 -9.38 -12.82 6.90
C TYR A 59 -10.59 -12.99 7.81
N LEU A 60 -10.41 -12.77 9.12
CA LEU A 60 -11.51 -12.72 10.07
C LEU A 60 -12.48 -11.58 9.75
N THR A 61 -11.98 -10.40 9.37
CA THR A 61 -12.81 -9.28 8.92
C THR A 61 -13.58 -9.62 7.66
N VAL A 62 -12.94 -10.23 6.65
CA VAL A 62 -13.61 -10.68 5.42
C VAL A 62 -14.76 -11.63 5.76
N LEU A 63 -14.49 -12.65 6.57
CA LEU A 63 -15.50 -13.63 6.97
C LEU A 63 -16.65 -12.95 7.74
N SER A 64 -16.32 -12.16 8.76
CA SER A 64 -17.31 -11.46 9.59
C SER A 64 -18.22 -10.54 8.78
N VAL A 65 -17.65 -9.72 7.88
CA VAL A 65 -18.42 -8.81 7.04
C VAL A 65 -19.30 -9.57 6.04
N SER A 66 -18.76 -10.59 5.37
CA SER A 66 -19.53 -11.40 4.43
C SER A 66 -20.68 -12.14 5.11
N THR A 67 -20.41 -12.82 6.23
CA THR A 67 -21.42 -13.55 6.99
C THR A 67 -22.51 -12.61 7.52
N THR A 68 -22.12 -11.47 8.09
CA THR A 68 -23.08 -10.46 8.59
C THR A 68 -23.97 -9.95 7.46
N TYR A 69 -23.40 -9.66 6.29
CA TYR A 69 -24.17 -9.23 5.13
C TYR A 69 -25.19 -10.29 4.69
N ILE A 70 -24.76 -11.55 4.57
CA ILE A 70 -25.64 -12.68 4.19
C ILE A 70 -26.77 -12.85 5.21
N ILE A 71 -26.48 -12.80 6.51
CA ILE A 71 -27.49 -12.92 7.58
C ILE A 71 -28.50 -11.78 7.46
N ILE A 72 -28.06 -10.54 7.25
CA ILE A 72 -28.94 -9.39 7.06
C ILE A 72 -29.81 -9.59 5.81
N SER A 73 -29.24 -10.08 4.71
CA SER A 73 -30.01 -10.37 3.48
C SER A 73 -31.07 -11.45 3.71
N LEU A 74 -30.77 -12.50 4.47
CA LEU A 74 -31.73 -13.55 4.82
C LEU A 74 -32.83 -13.03 5.74
N LEU A 75 -32.48 -12.20 6.73
CA LEU A 75 -33.46 -11.58 7.62
C LEU A 75 -34.40 -10.66 6.82
N MET A 76 -33.86 -9.83 5.93
CA MET A 76 -34.66 -8.98 5.04
C MET A 76 -35.61 -9.79 4.16
N GLN A 77 -35.12 -10.88 3.55
CA GLN A 77 -35.96 -11.81 2.79
C GLN A 77 -37.11 -12.35 3.64
N ARG A 78 -36.86 -12.75 4.89
CA ARG A 78 -37.90 -13.30 5.78
C ARG A 78 -38.92 -12.24 6.17
N PHE A 79 -38.49 -11.03 6.54
CA PHE A 79 -39.40 -9.93 6.88
C PHE A 79 -40.25 -9.50 5.69
N ILE A 80 -39.66 -9.40 4.49
CA ILE A 80 -40.40 -8.93 3.32
C ILE A 80 -41.27 -10.04 2.73
N LYS A 81 -40.93 -11.33 2.88
CA LYS A 81 -41.81 -12.44 2.46
C LYS A 81 -43.13 -12.51 3.24
N PHE A 82 -43.21 -11.92 4.45
CA PHE A 82 -44.49 -11.69 5.13
C PHE A 82 -45.37 -10.67 4.39
N SER A 83 -44.78 -9.80 3.57
CA SER A 83 -45.48 -8.96 2.60
C SER A 83 -45.56 -9.73 1.27
N LYS A 84 -46.77 -9.92 0.73
CA LYS A 84 -47.10 -10.88 -0.36
C LYS A 84 -46.28 -10.80 -1.68
N ASN A 85 -45.32 -9.88 -1.83
CA ASN A 85 -44.50 -9.68 -3.02
C ASN A 85 -43.02 -10.09 -2.89
N GLY A 86 -42.60 -10.70 -1.77
CA GLY A 86 -41.18 -10.86 -1.43
C GLY A 86 -40.39 -12.01 -2.10
N ASN A 87 -40.72 -12.42 -3.34
CA ASN A 87 -39.92 -13.47 -3.99
C ASN A 87 -38.58 -12.90 -4.49
N ASN A 88 -37.48 -13.61 -4.20
CA ASN A 88 -36.11 -13.38 -4.69
C ASN A 88 -35.36 -12.13 -4.18
N ILE A 89 -35.80 -11.49 -3.10
CA ILE A 89 -35.09 -10.34 -2.51
C ILE A 89 -33.68 -10.72 -2.03
N PHE A 90 -33.50 -11.93 -1.50
CA PHE A 90 -32.19 -12.44 -1.10
C PHE A 90 -31.20 -12.41 -2.27
N GLU A 91 -31.59 -12.94 -3.43
CA GLU A 91 -30.75 -12.96 -4.63
C GLU A 91 -30.41 -11.54 -5.10
N ILE A 92 -31.40 -10.63 -5.10
CA ILE A 92 -31.20 -9.22 -5.45
C ILE A 92 -30.21 -8.57 -4.48
N LEU A 93 -30.34 -8.78 -3.17
CA LEU A 93 -29.45 -8.21 -2.17
C LEU A 93 -28.03 -8.76 -2.29
N ILE A 94 -27.86 -10.07 -2.47
CA ILE A 94 -26.53 -10.67 -2.65
C ILE A 94 -25.87 -10.15 -3.93
N THR A 95 -26.60 -10.07 -5.04
CA THR A 95 -26.10 -9.54 -6.31
C THR A 95 -25.73 -8.07 -6.20
N THR A 96 -26.56 -7.27 -5.53
CA THR A 96 -26.28 -5.85 -5.30
C THR A 96 -25.06 -5.66 -4.41
N GLY A 97 -24.92 -6.48 -3.35
CA GLY A 97 -23.74 -6.50 -2.50
C GLY A 97 -22.47 -6.84 -3.26
N PHE A 98 -22.51 -7.85 -4.12
CA PHE A 98 -21.41 -8.21 -5.01
C PHE A 98 -20.97 -7.02 -5.88
N ILE A 99 -21.91 -6.38 -6.58
CA ILE A 99 -21.64 -5.21 -7.43
C ILE A 99 -21.07 -4.05 -6.60
N LEU A 100 -21.61 -3.81 -5.40
CA LEU A 100 -21.16 -2.76 -4.51
C LEU A 100 -19.70 -2.95 -4.10
N PHE A 101 -19.29 -4.15 -3.69
CA PHE A 101 -17.90 -4.42 -3.30
C PHE A 101 -16.93 -4.36 -4.48
N ILE A 102 -17.36 -4.74 -5.70
CA ILE A 102 -16.59 -4.49 -6.93
C ILE A 102 -16.41 -2.98 -7.16
N ALA A 103 -17.49 -2.20 -7.03
CA ALA A 103 -17.41 -0.75 -7.20
C ALA A 103 -16.43 -0.12 -6.21
N LEU A 104 -16.46 -0.52 -4.92
CA LEU A 104 -15.51 -0.08 -3.90
C LEU A 104 -14.06 -0.46 -4.24
N PHE A 105 -13.84 -1.66 -4.77
CA PHE A 105 -12.52 -2.09 -5.26
C PHE A 105 -12.00 -1.18 -6.38
N ILE A 106 -12.83 -0.90 -7.39
CA ILE A 106 -12.49 -0.03 -8.52
C ILE A 106 -12.22 1.40 -8.06
N ILE A 107 -13.10 1.97 -7.22
CA ILE A 107 -12.96 3.32 -6.68
C ILE A 107 -11.65 3.45 -5.89
N ASN A 108 -11.33 2.50 -5.02
CA ASN A 108 -10.06 2.51 -4.28
C ASN A 108 -8.84 2.42 -5.22
N GLY A 109 -8.94 1.61 -6.29
CA GLY A 109 -7.91 1.55 -7.35
C GLY A 109 -7.72 2.89 -8.06
N TYR A 110 -8.81 3.55 -8.43
CA TYR A 110 -8.78 4.88 -9.05
C TYR A 110 -8.16 5.94 -8.14
N LEU A 111 -8.58 5.99 -6.86
CA LEU A 111 -8.03 6.91 -5.87
C LEU A 111 -6.52 6.68 -5.66
N ARG A 112 -6.08 5.43 -5.63
CA ARG A 112 -4.65 5.09 -5.55
C ARG A 112 -3.88 5.60 -6.76
N ASN A 113 -4.36 5.34 -7.98
CA ASN A 113 -3.70 5.77 -9.21
C ASN A 113 -3.59 7.31 -9.29
N LYS A 114 -4.62 8.04 -8.84
CA LYS A 114 -4.60 9.51 -8.75
C LYS A 114 -3.54 10.01 -7.75
N LYS A 115 -3.41 9.34 -6.59
CA LYS A 115 -2.36 9.66 -5.61
C LYS A 115 -0.96 9.39 -6.15
N THR A 116 -0.74 8.28 -6.86
CA THR A 116 0.53 7.95 -7.51
C THR A 116 0.92 8.99 -8.57
N ALA A 117 -0.02 9.37 -9.45
CA ALA A 117 0.25 10.39 -10.46
C ALA A 117 0.65 11.74 -9.85
N LYS A 118 0.01 12.13 -8.73
CA LYS A 118 0.37 13.34 -7.97
C LYS A 118 1.74 13.21 -7.28
N TYR A 119 2.08 12.03 -6.77
CA TYR A 119 3.38 11.77 -6.12
C TYR A 119 4.55 11.94 -7.10
N PHE A 120 4.43 11.39 -8.31
CA PHE A 120 5.48 11.50 -9.34
C PHE A 120 5.40 12.77 -10.19
N ASN A 121 4.36 13.60 -9.98
CA ASN A 121 4.01 14.73 -10.85
C ASN A 121 3.98 14.36 -12.36
N ASN A 122 3.65 13.10 -12.66
CA ASN A 122 3.69 12.56 -14.02
C ASN A 122 2.54 11.56 -14.20
N LYS A 123 1.69 11.82 -15.21
CA LYS A 123 0.52 11.00 -15.52
C LYS A 123 0.88 9.61 -16.04
N ILE A 124 2.02 9.45 -16.68
CA ILE A 124 2.49 8.17 -17.25
C ILE A 124 2.83 7.19 -16.12
N LYS A 125 3.38 7.70 -15.02
CA LYS A 125 3.80 6.91 -13.84
C LYS A 125 2.66 6.51 -12.92
N ARG A 126 1.39 6.70 -13.31
CA ARG A 126 0.21 6.41 -12.48
C ARG A 126 0.09 4.96 -12.00
N TYR A 127 0.72 4.02 -12.70
CA TYR A 127 0.71 2.59 -12.37
C TYR A 127 1.99 2.13 -11.66
N GLU A 128 2.98 3.00 -11.52
CA GLU A 128 4.20 2.70 -10.77
C GLU A 128 3.90 2.66 -9.27
N THR A 129 4.72 1.94 -8.51
CA THR A 129 4.61 1.94 -7.05
C THR A 129 5.39 3.11 -6.45
N THR A 130 4.78 3.82 -5.52
CA THR A 130 5.44 4.90 -4.76
C THR A 130 6.25 4.35 -3.58
N LEU A 131 6.15 3.04 -3.33
CA LEU A 131 6.66 2.34 -2.15
C LEU A 131 6.19 2.98 -0.83
N ASP A 132 5.09 3.71 -0.86
CA ASP A 132 4.57 4.38 0.32
C ASP A 132 3.68 3.44 1.14
N GLU A 133 3.78 3.50 2.46
CA GLU A 133 3.01 2.64 3.37
C GLU A 133 1.50 2.75 3.13
N LYS A 134 1.03 3.97 2.85
CA LYS A 134 -0.37 4.25 2.52
C LYS A 134 -0.82 3.57 1.23
N GLU A 135 0.07 3.45 0.24
CA GLU A 135 -0.19 2.68 -0.98
C GLU A 135 -0.33 1.19 -0.66
N GLY A 136 0.55 0.66 0.19
CA GLY A 136 0.50 -0.72 0.68
C GLY A 136 -0.82 -1.03 1.39
N PHE A 137 -1.24 -0.15 2.31
CA PHE A 137 -2.51 -0.27 3.02
C PHE A 137 -3.72 -0.21 2.07
N SER A 138 -3.73 0.72 1.10
CA SER A 138 -4.78 0.77 0.08
C SER A 138 -4.85 -0.52 -0.75
N ARG A 139 -3.70 -1.10 -1.13
CA ARG A 139 -3.67 -2.40 -1.83
C ARG A 139 -4.20 -3.54 -0.97
N ARG A 140 -3.94 -3.53 0.35
CA ARG A 140 -4.48 -4.50 1.30
C ARG A 140 -6.00 -4.38 1.41
N ILE A 141 -6.56 -3.17 1.52
CA ILE A 141 -8.00 -2.92 1.50
C ILE A 141 -8.63 -3.41 0.19
N SER A 142 -8.00 -3.14 -0.97
CA SER A 142 -8.48 -3.67 -2.26
C SER A 142 -8.60 -5.21 -2.23
N LYS A 143 -7.66 -5.93 -1.59
CA LYS A 143 -7.74 -7.39 -1.45
C LYS A 143 -8.92 -7.83 -0.55
N ILE A 144 -9.22 -7.06 0.49
CA ILE A 144 -10.38 -7.34 1.36
C ILE A 144 -11.68 -7.20 0.56
N PHE A 145 -11.85 -6.09 -0.18
CA PHE A 145 -13.06 -5.89 -1.00
C PHE A 145 -13.25 -6.95 -2.07
N ILE A 146 -12.19 -7.34 -2.78
CA ILE A 146 -12.31 -8.39 -3.81
C ILE A 146 -12.61 -9.76 -3.19
N LEU A 147 -12.08 -10.08 -2.01
CA LEU A 147 -12.39 -11.34 -1.32
C LEU A 147 -13.84 -11.38 -0.83
N ILE A 148 -14.35 -10.28 -0.27
CA ILE A 148 -15.77 -10.18 0.11
C ILE A 148 -16.67 -10.32 -1.11
N SER A 149 -16.33 -9.62 -2.20
CA SER A 149 -17.04 -9.74 -3.48
C SER A 149 -17.04 -11.18 -4.00
N LEU A 150 -15.89 -11.88 -3.95
CA LEU A 150 -15.80 -13.27 -4.38
C LEU A 150 -16.70 -14.20 -3.58
N ILE A 151 -16.76 -14.02 -2.25
CA ILE A 151 -17.66 -14.81 -1.38
C ILE A 151 -19.11 -14.56 -1.76
N LEU A 152 -19.51 -13.30 -1.94
CA LEU A 152 -20.89 -12.97 -2.36
C LEU A 152 -21.23 -13.53 -3.74
N PHE A 153 -20.27 -13.53 -4.67
CA PHE A 153 -20.44 -14.13 -6.00
C PHE A 153 -20.68 -15.64 -5.91
N ILE A 154 -19.88 -16.36 -5.13
CA ILE A 154 -20.06 -17.80 -4.89
C ILE A 154 -21.44 -18.06 -4.26
N THR A 155 -21.84 -17.26 -3.28
CA THR A 155 -23.17 -17.35 -2.66
C THR A 155 -24.28 -17.10 -3.67
N SER A 156 -24.11 -16.15 -4.59
CA SER A 156 -25.07 -15.89 -5.67
C SER A 156 -25.23 -17.10 -6.58
N ILE A 157 -24.12 -17.72 -7.00
CA ILE A 157 -24.13 -18.94 -7.83
C ILE A 157 -24.80 -20.09 -7.07
N ALA A 158 -24.45 -20.28 -5.80
CA ALA A 158 -25.05 -21.33 -4.98
C ALA A 158 -26.57 -21.13 -4.84
N CYS A 159 -27.03 -19.90 -4.65
CA CYS A 159 -28.45 -19.57 -4.61
C CYS A 159 -29.14 -19.93 -5.94
N TRP A 160 -28.51 -19.60 -7.07
CA TRP A 160 -29.03 -19.90 -8.40
C TRP A 160 -29.06 -21.40 -8.73
N LEU A 161 -28.15 -22.20 -8.17
CA LEU A 161 -28.14 -23.66 -8.37
C LEU A 161 -29.14 -24.40 -7.48
N ILE A 162 -29.52 -23.82 -6.33
CA ILE A 162 -30.44 -24.45 -5.37
C ILE A 162 -31.91 -24.10 -5.67
N LEU A 163 -32.16 -22.93 -6.26
CA LEU A 163 -33.47 -22.47 -6.74
C LEU A 163 -33.79 -23.05 -8.12
#